data_AF-A0A1F6M804-F1
#
_entry.id   AF-A0A1F6M804-F1
#
_cell.length_a   1.000
_cell.length_b   1.000
_cell.length_c   1.000
_cell.angle_alpha   90.00
_cell.angle_beta   90.00
_cell.angle_gamma   90.00
#
_symmetry.space_group_name_H-M   'P 1'
#
loop_
_entity.id
_entity.type
_entity.pdbx_description
1 polymer ?
#
loop_
_entity_poly.entity_id
_entity_poly.type
_entity_poly.pdbx_seq_one_letter_code
_entity_poly.pdbx_strand_id
1 'polypeptide(L)'
;MTTRNVIRNIYLYLVSAVSLFLMVFALASMINLGLRTWLFPKADDNYYYPKARPEYCMPDKAGLQVCPTGEELTKLEQQDKERAADARTAQRQRDLVQNISMLIVAAPLFGYHWRIIRRDRSLES
;
A
#
# COMPACT_ATOMS: atom_id res chain seq x y z
N MET A 1 -35.00 -7.62 29.96
CA MET A 1 -33.59 -7.16 29.90
C MET A 1 -33.49 -5.77 30.49
N THR A 2 -32.60 -5.53 31.46
CA THR A 2 -32.42 -4.17 32.03
C THR A 2 -31.64 -3.29 31.05
N THR A 3 -31.98 -2.00 30.97
CA THR A 3 -31.32 -1.00 30.11
C THR A 3 -29.81 -0.97 30.29
N ARG A 4 -29.32 -1.15 31.54
CA ARG A 4 -27.89 -1.28 31.85
C ARG A 4 -27.20 -2.45 31.13
N ASN A 5 -27.87 -3.60 30.99
CA ASN A 5 -27.32 -4.77 30.31
C ASN A 5 -27.28 -4.57 28.79
N VAL A 6 -28.25 -3.85 28.23
CA VAL A 6 -28.28 -3.50 26.80
C VAL A 6 -27.14 -2.54 26.45
N ILE A 7 -26.94 -1.48 27.24
CA ILE A 7 -25.86 -0.50 27.03
C ILE A 7 -24.48 -1.19 27.11
N ARG A 8 -24.28 -2.05 28.12
CA ARG A 8 -23.03 -2.82 28.26
C ARG A 8 -22.78 -3.72 27.06
N ASN A 9 -23.80 -4.45 26.58
CA ASN A 9 -23.65 -5.33 25.43
C ASN A 9 -23.32 -4.55 24.16
N ILE A 10 -24.03 -3.44 23.89
CA ILE A 10 -23.76 -2.57 22.74
C ILE A 10 -22.31 -2.06 22.79
N TYR A 11 -21.86 -1.56 23.95
CA TYR A 11 -20.48 -1.11 24.13
C TYR A 11 -19.46 -2.22 23.82
N LEU A 12 -19.67 -3.42 24.36
CA LEU A 12 -18.78 -4.56 24.14
C LEU A 12 -18.74 -4.99 22.68
N TYR A 13 -19.88 -5.01 21.98
CA TYR A 13 -19.92 -5.33 20.55
C TYR A 13 -19.20 -4.27 19.72
N LEU A 14 -19.37 -2.97 20.02
CA LEU A 14 -18.70 -1.90 19.30
C LEU A 14 -17.18 -1.94 19.51
N VAL A 15 -16.72 -2.05 20.76
CA VAL A 15 -15.28 -2.14 21.07
C VAL A 15 -14.66 -3.38 20.44
N SER A 16 -15.35 -4.52 20.51
CA SER A 16 -14.91 -5.76 19.87
C SER A 16 -14.80 -5.61 18.35
N ALA A 17 -15.81 -5.01 17.71
CA ALA A 17 -15.81 -4.77 16.27
C ALA A 17 -14.64 -3.86 15.86
N VAL A 18 -14.44 -2.72 16.55
CA VAL A 18 -13.32 -1.81 16.28
C VAL A 18 -11.98 -2.51 16.46
N SER A 19 -11.81 -3.24 17.56
CA SER A 19 -10.56 -3.98 17.84
C SER A 19 -10.28 -5.03 16.77
N LEU A 20 -11.32 -5.74 16.31
CA LEU A 20 -11.22 -6.72 15.23
C LEU A 20 -10.75 -6.04 13.93
N PHE A 21 -11.32 -4.89 13.55
CA PHE A 21 -10.89 -4.15 12.37
C PHE A 21 -9.42 -3.75 12.45
N LEU A 22 -8.98 -3.18 13.58
CA LEU A 22 -7.57 -2.81 13.78
C LEU A 22 -6.64 -4.02 13.63
N MET A 23 -7.02 -5.17 14.19
CA MET A 23 -6.25 -6.40 14.08
C MET A 23 -6.16 -6.92 12.64
N VAL A 24 -7.24 -6.82 11.86
CA VAL A 24 -7.24 -7.18 10.43
C VAL A 24 -6.28 -6.32 9.63
N PHE A 25 -6.29 -4.99 9.86
CA PHE A 25 -5.37 -4.08 9.18
C PHE A 25 -3.91 -4.34 9.57
N ALA A 26 -3.64 -4.62 10.85
CA ALA A 26 -2.29 -4.96 11.32
C ALA A 26 -1.77 -6.24 10.66
N LEU A 27 -2.59 -7.29 10.59
CA LEU A 27 -2.24 -8.55 9.93
C LEU A 27 -2.00 -8.37 8.43
N ALA A 28 -2.88 -7.65 7.75
CA ALA A 28 -2.72 -7.35 6.32
C ALA A 28 -1.44 -6.54 6.05
N SER A 29 -1.11 -5.57 6.91
CA SER A 29 0.13 -4.80 6.83
C SER A 29 1.37 -5.68 7.00
N MET A 30 1.33 -6.61 7.95
CA MET A 30 2.44 -7.54 8.21
C MET A 30 2.68 -8.50 7.03
N ILE A 31 1.61 -9.02 6.43
CA ILE A 31 1.70 -9.85 5.21
C ILE A 31 2.22 -9.00 4.04
N ASN A 32 1.74 -7.77 3.88
CA ASN A 32 2.21 -6.86 2.82
C ASN A 32 3.71 -6.61 2.93
N LEU A 33 4.23 -6.38 4.14
CA LEU A 33 5.67 -6.23 4.37
C LEU A 33 6.41 -7.52 3.99
N GLY A 34 5.95 -8.68 4.46
CA GLY A 34 6.58 -9.97 4.13
C GLY A 34 6.62 -10.24 2.62
N LEU A 35 5.52 -9.98 1.92
CA LEU A 35 5.45 -10.16 0.46
C LEU A 35 6.39 -9.19 -0.28
N ARG A 36 6.47 -7.91 0.13
CA ARG A 36 7.37 -6.93 -0.50
C ARG A 36 8.84 -7.28 -0.24
N THR A 37 9.20 -7.71 0.96
CA THR A 37 10.61 -7.99 1.29
C THR A 37 11.11 -9.30 0.69
N TRP A 38 10.28 -10.36 0.64
CA TRP A 38 10.75 -11.71 0.29
C TRP A 38 10.37 -12.17 -1.11
N LEU A 39 9.19 -11.79 -1.62
CA LEU A 39 8.66 -12.27 -2.89
C LEU A 39 8.69 -11.22 -4.00
N PHE A 40 8.54 -9.94 -3.64
CA PHE A 40 8.51 -8.82 -4.59
C PHE A 40 9.44 -7.67 -4.17
N PRO A 41 10.77 -7.89 -4.09
CA PRO A 41 11.71 -6.84 -3.66
C PRO A 41 11.67 -5.59 -4.55
N LYS A 42 11.27 -5.72 -5.83
CA LYS A 42 11.04 -4.58 -6.74
C LYS A 42 9.85 -3.69 -6.34
N ALA A 43 8.93 -4.18 -5.50
CA ALA A 43 7.85 -3.36 -4.95
C ALA A 43 8.37 -2.40 -3.87
N ASP A 44 9.51 -2.71 -3.24
CA ASP A 44 10.14 -1.83 -2.25
C ASP A 44 10.99 -0.72 -2.88
N ASP A 45 11.06 -0.68 -4.23
CA ASP A 45 11.89 0.30 -4.92
C ASP A 45 11.33 1.73 -4.76
N ASN A 46 12.22 2.66 -4.43
CA ASN A 46 11.85 4.00 -3.99
C ASN A 46 11.09 4.78 -5.07
N TYR A 47 10.14 5.60 -4.64
CA TYR A 47 9.38 6.46 -5.54
C TYR A 47 10.34 7.44 -6.26
N TYR A 48 10.46 7.30 -7.58
CA TYR A 48 11.29 8.20 -8.37
C TYR A 48 10.62 9.58 -8.45
N TYR A 49 11.16 10.55 -7.71
CA TYR A 49 10.88 11.95 -7.95
C TYR A 49 11.89 12.47 -8.99
N PRO A 50 11.44 12.95 -10.17
CA PRO A 50 12.34 13.61 -11.10
C PRO A 50 12.98 14.79 -10.39
N LYS A 51 14.32 14.78 -10.30
CA LYS A 51 15.06 15.88 -9.68
C LYS A 51 14.85 17.15 -10.50
N ALA A 52 14.72 18.28 -9.83
CA ALA A 52 14.72 19.58 -10.49
C ALA A 52 16.01 19.73 -11.30
N ARG A 53 15.89 19.88 -12.62
CA ARG A 53 17.01 19.97 -13.54
C ARG A 53 17.31 21.44 -13.87
N PRO A 54 18.58 21.84 -13.94
CA PRO A 54 18.94 23.15 -14.45
C PRO A 54 18.61 23.21 -15.94
N GLU A 55 17.50 23.87 -16.28
CA GLU A 55 17.18 24.26 -17.66
C GLU A 55 18.03 25.46 -18.13
N TYR A 56 18.73 26.09 -17.18
CA TYR A 56 19.52 27.29 -17.37
C TYR A 56 20.92 27.10 -16.81
N CYS A 57 21.87 27.85 -17.35
CA CYS A 57 23.24 27.77 -16.90
C CYS A 57 23.38 28.24 -15.45
N MET A 58 24.01 27.42 -14.62
CA MET A 58 24.24 27.72 -13.21
C MET A 58 25.72 28.05 -12.99
N PRO A 59 26.03 29.04 -12.13
CA PRO A 59 27.41 29.28 -11.73
C PRO A 59 27.90 28.10 -10.88
N ASP A 60 29.08 27.59 -11.21
CA ASP A 60 29.75 26.57 -10.41
C ASP A 60 30.38 27.17 -9.13
N LYS A 61 31.06 26.35 -8.33
CA LYS A 61 31.71 26.82 -7.08
C LYS A 61 32.83 27.84 -7.32
N ALA A 62 33.32 27.97 -8.55
CA ALA A 62 34.30 28.97 -8.97
C ALA A 62 33.65 30.19 -9.67
N GLY A 63 32.31 30.24 -9.75
CA GLY A 63 31.57 31.32 -10.41
C GLY A 63 31.52 31.22 -11.94
N LEU A 64 31.99 30.11 -12.52
CA LEU A 64 31.91 29.86 -13.95
C LEU A 64 30.52 29.38 -14.34
N GLN A 65 29.94 29.99 -15.37
CA GLN A 65 28.62 29.62 -15.86
C GLN A 65 28.69 28.31 -16.63
N VAL A 66 28.16 27.23 -16.05
CA VAL A 66 28.12 25.91 -16.66
C VAL A 66 26.73 25.67 -17.22
N CYS A 67 26.66 25.48 -18.54
CA CYS A 67 25.42 25.17 -19.27
C CYS A 67 25.37 23.68 -19.59
N PRO A 68 24.22 23.01 -19.45
CA PRO A 68 24.03 21.65 -19.94
C PRO A 68 24.23 21.60 -21.46
N THR A 69 24.97 20.62 -21.96
CA THR A 69 25.06 20.38 -23.41
C THR A 69 23.78 19.71 -23.93
N GLY A 70 23.44 19.90 -25.20
CA GLY A 70 22.25 19.28 -25.81
C GLY A 70 22.26 17.74 -25.73
N GLU A 71 23.45 17.14 -25.75
CA GLU A 71 23.64 15.69 -25.55
C GLU A 71 23.40 15.25 -24.09
N GLU A 72 23.79 16.07 -23.11
CA GLU A 72 23.48 15.80 -21.69
C GLU A 72 21.99 15.90 -21.39
N LEU A 73 21.30 16.90 -21.97
CA LEU A 73 19.86 17.07 -21.80
C LEU A 73 19.08 15.87 -22.36
N THR A 74 19.47 15.36 -23.52
CA THR A 74 18.82 14.20 -24.15
C THR A 74 19.09 12.90 -23.39
N LYS A 75 20.32 12.67 -22.90
CA LYS A 75 20.63 11.53 -22.01
C LYS A 75 19.84 11.57 -20.71
N LEU A 76 19.69 12.75 -20.11
CA LEU A 76 18.88 12.93 -18.90
C LEU A 76 17.40 12.66 -19.15
N GLU A 77 16.84 13.13 -20.27
CA GLU A 77 15.44 12.87 -20.62
C GLU A 77 15.16 11.38 -20.85
N GLN A 78 16.08 10.67 -21.50
CA GLN A 78 15.98 9.21 -21.65
C GLN A 78 16.03 8.50 -20.31
N GLN A 79 16.97 8.87 -19.43
CA GLN A 79 17.09 8.29 -18.09
C GLN A 79 15.85 8.57 -17.23
N ASP A 80 15.26 9.76 -17.34
CA ASP A 80 14.00 10.10 -16.66
C ASP A 80 12.83 9.23 -17.16
N LYS A 81 12.75 8.98 -18.47
CA LYS A 81 11.70 8.12 -19.05
C LYS A 81 11.83 6.67 -18.58
N GLU A 82 13.04 6.12 -18.56
CA GLU A 82 13.31 4.77 -18.07
C GLU A 82 12.96 4.64 -16.59
N ARG A 83 13.44 5.55 -15.75
CA ARG A 83 13.15 5.54 -14.31
C ARG A 83 11.67 5.77 -14.01
N ALA A 84 10.98 6.59 -14.79
CA ALA A 84 9.53 6.76 -14.67
C ALA A 84 8.77 5.48 -15.04
N ALA A 85 9.24 4.72 -16.05
CA ALA A 85 8.65 3.44 -16.41
C ALA A 85 8.86 2.38 -15.32
N ASP A 86 10.06 2.34 -14.72
CA ASP A 86 10.37 1.47 -13.58
C ASP A 86 9.53 1.82 -12.35
N ALA A 87 9.43 3.10 -12.01
CA ALA A 87 8.62 3.57 -10.89
C ALA A 87 7.13 3.21 -11.04
N ARG A 88 6.58 3.31 -12.27
CA ARG A 88 5.20 2.86 -12.55
C ARG A 88 5.03 1.36 -12.32
N THR A 89 6.02 0.57 -12.71
CA THR A 89 6.00 -0.89 -12.53
C THR A 89 6.10 -1.25 -11.04
N ALA A 90 7.00 -0.62 -10.30
CA ALA A 90 7.12 -0.78 -8.85
C ALA A 90 5.83 -0.39 -8.12
N GLN A 91 5.18 0.70 -8.52
CA GLN A 91 3.90 1.12 -7.95
C GLN A 91 2.81 0.08 -8.15
N ARG A 92 2.67 -0.45 -9.37
CA ARG A 92 1.70 -1.53 -9.64
C ARG A 92 1.95 -2.76 -8.78
N GLN A 93 3.22 -3.13 -8.57
CA GLN A 93 3.57 -4.26 -7.70
C GLN A 93 3.22 -3.96 -6.23
N ARG A 94 3.47 -2.75 -5.73
CA ARG A 94 3.05 -2.34 -4.38
C ARG A 94 1.54 -2.45 -4.18
N ASP A 95 0.77 -1.97 -5.15
CA ASP A 95 -0.70 -1.99 -5.09
C ASP A 95 -1.22 -3.43 -5.11
N LEU A 96 -0.65 -4.28 -5.99
CA LEU A 96 -0.98 -5.71 -6.03
C LEU A 96 -0.68 -6.40 -4.70
N VAL A 97 0.52 -6.21 -4.14
CA VAL A 97 0.91 -6.85 -2.89
C VAL A 97 0.02 -6.39 -1.73
N GLN A 98 -0.34 -5.11 -1.67
CA GLN A 98 -1.26 -4.58 -0.68
C GLN A 98 -2.65 -5.23 -0.79
N ASN A 99 -3.21 -5.29 -2.00
CA ASN A 99 -4.53 -5.86 -2.23
C ASN A 99 -4.57 -7.37 -1.95
N ILE A 100 -3.53 -8.10 -2.38
CA ILE A 100 -3.40 -9.54 -2.13
C ILE A 100 -3.31 -9.81 -0.63
N SER A 101 -2.55 -9.00 0.10
CA SER A 101 -2.40 -9.14 1.56
C SER A 101 -3.75 -8.96 2.27
N MET A 102 -4.53 -7.97 1.83
CA MET A 102 -5.86 -7.75 2.38
C MET A 102 -6.83 -8.89 2.04
N LEU A 103 -6.76 -9.44 0.82
CA LEU A 103 -7.58 -10.59 0.42
C LEU A 103 -7.23 -11.86 1.20
N ILE A 104 -5.94 -12.12 1.46
CA ILE A 104 -5.49 -13.28 2.25
C ILE A 104 -6.11 -13.27 3.66
N VAL A 105 -6.26 -12.09 4.27
CA VAL A 105 -6.87 -11.94 5.60
C VAL A 105 -8.40 -11.90 5.51
N ALA A 106 -8.96 -11.18 4.53
CA ALA A 106 -10.40 -11.00 4.39
C ALA A 106 -11.12 -12.27 3.94
N ALA A 107 -10.53 -13.10 3.09
CA ALA A 107 -11.13 -14.33 2.58
C ALA A 107 -11.52 -15.35 3.68
N PRO A 108 -10.63 -15.73 4.62
CA PRO A 108 -11.01 -16.64 5.69
C PRO A 108 -12.06 -16.03 6.63
N LEU A 109 -12.00 -14.72 6.91
CA LEU A 109 -13.01 -14.02 7.71
C LEU A 109 -14.38 -14.06 7.04
N PHE A 110 -14.44 -13.72 5.74
CA PHE A 110 -15.67 -13.79 4.97
C PHE A 110 -16.24 -15.21 4.93
N GLY A 111 -15.38 -16.21 4.68
CA GLY A 111 -15.78 -17.61 4.68
C GLY A 111 -16.33 -18.08 6.02
N TYR A 112 -15.71 -17.66 7.13
CA TYR A 112 -16.18 -17.97 8.48
C TYR A 112 -17.57 -17.35 8.75
N HIS A 113 -17.73 -16.06 8.49
CA HIS A 113 -19.02 -15.37 8.67
C HIS A 113 -20.12 -15.98 7.79
N TRP A 114 -19.81 -16.27 6.52
CA TRP A 114 -20.75 -16.90 5.60
C TRP A 114 -21.20 -18.29 6.07
N ARG A 115 -20.27 -19.09 6.61
CA ARG A 115 -20.57 -20.43 7.13
C ARG A 115 -21.51 -20.39 8.35
N ILE A 116 -21.34 -19.41 9.24
CA ILE A 116 -22.24 -19.23 10.40
C ILE A 116 -23.64 -18.90 9.93
N ILE A 117 -23.78 -17.89 9.07
CA ILE A 117 -25.08 -17.44 8.55
C ILE A 117 -25.80 -18.60 7.83
N ARG A 118 -25.06 -19.44 7.10
CA ARG A 118 -25.65 -20.59 6.42
C ARG A 118 -26.08 -21.69 7.40
N ARG A 119 -25.34 -21.92 8.50
CA ARG A 119 -25.73 -22.87 9.54
C ARG A 119 -27.01 -22.42 10.24
N ASP A 120 -27.12 -21.16 10.60
CA ASP A 120 -28.29 -20.63 11.30
C ASP A 120 -29.55 -20.79 10.43
N ARG A 121 -29.47 -20.44 9.13
CA ARG A 121 -30.60 -20.65 8.21
C ARG A 121 -30.99 -22.11 8.01
N SER A 122 -30.03 -23.05 8.08
CA SER A 122 -30.32 -24.49 7.94
C SER A 122 -30.92 -25.14 9.17
N LEU A 123 -30.87 -24.47 10.33
CA LEU A 123 -31.49 -24.96 11.58
C LEU A 123 -32.94 -24.47 11.74
N GLU A 124 -33.34 -23.46 10.97
CA GLU A 124 -34.71 -22.91 10.95
C GLU A 124 -35.61 -23.53 9.87
N SER A 125 -35.06 -24.33 8.95
CA SER A 125 -35.76 -25.04 7.87
C SER A 125 -35.90 -26.54 8.15
#